data_AF-A0A7W5PFZ7-F1
#
_entry.id   AF-A0A7W5PFZ7-F1
#
_cell.length_a   1.000
_cell.length_b   1.000
_cell.length_c   1.000
_cell.angle_alpha   90.00
_cell.angle_beta   90.00
_cell.angle_gamma   90.00
#
_symmetry.space_group_name_H-M   'P 1'
#
loop_
_entity.id
_entity.type
_entity.pdbx_description
1 polymer ?
#
loop_
_entity_poly.entity_id
_entity_poly.type
_entity_poly.pdbx_seq_one_letter_code
_entity_poly.pdbx_strand_id
1 'polypeptide(L)'
;MLTNLENVYLGVLRVVILIAASVALLLTAWGLASSVPQLLRWAGLTETAPPTGGTLREFISERRITDTTAESQDTLTRDMESYVDPSIREAAKAIVTYLGKRGTLTAADLERSLQAEANRLPGEALAYGQGVKSLAMELAASKGRPLTEMRVLELLQWHRERFVADLAARQARETEANAKFWIQVTLAGAAFLGFVLIVFVFLFVKIERSLRLIGTARVKAGEPTEHAA
;
A
#
# COMPACT_ATOMS: atom_id res chain seq x y z
N MET A 1 0.52 31.40 53.73
CA MET A 1 -0.22 30.21 53.26
C MET A 1 -0.45 30.21 51.75
N LEU A 2 -0.87 31.33 51.13
CA LEU A 2 -1.00 31.44 49.66
C LEU A 2 0.26 31.01 48.89
N THR A 3 1.45 31.42 49.34
CA THR A 3 2.74 31.12 48.67
C THR A 3 3.11 29.64 48.67
N ASN A 4 2.62 28.87 49.66
CA ASN A 4 2.83 27.42 49.71
C ASN A 4 1.85 26.68 48.79
N LEU A 5 0.59 27.15 48.72
CA LEU A 5 -0.39 26.65 47.76
C LEU A 5 0.02 26.91 46.30
N GLU A 6 0.56 28.10 46.01
CA GLU A 6 1.07 28.47 44.68
C GLU A 6 2.26 27.61 44.26
N ASN A 7 3.20 27.33 45.16
CA ASN A 7 4.32 26.44 44.88
C ASN A 7 3.91 24.98 44.67
N VAL A 8 2.93 24.48 45.45
CA VAL A 8 2.38 23.12 45.25
C VAL A 8 1.62 23.03 43.94
N TYR A 9 0.79 24.02 43.62
CA TYR A 9 0.07 24.11 42.35
C TYR A 9 1.02 24.12 41.14
N LEU A 10 2.08 24.94 41.20
CA LEU A 10 3.11 24.97 40.16
C LEU A 10 3.90 23.66 40.08
N GLY A 11 4.12 22.97 41.20
CA GLY A 11 4.75 21.64 41.23
C GLY A 11 3.89 20.59 40.54
N VAL A 12 2.61 20.52 40.88
CA VAL A 12 1.64 19.60 40.27
C VAL A 12 1.47 19.89 38.77
N LEU A 13 1.35 21.17 38.39
CA LEU A 13 1.26 21.59 37.00
C LEU A 13 2.46 21.10 36.18
N ARG A 14 3.68 21.20 36.73
CA ARG A 14 4.90 20.70 36.06
C ARG A 14 4.86 19.19 35.86
N VAL A 15 4.43 18.43 36.86
CA VAL A 15 4.33 16.96 36.77
C VAL A 15 3.32 16.57 35.69
N VAL A 16 2.13 17.19 35.67
CA VAL A 16 1.11 16.94 34.65
C VAL A 16 1.62 17.26 33.24
N ILE A 17 2.31 18.39 33.08
CA ILE A 17 2.95 18.78 31.82
C ILE A 17 3.98 17.74 31.37
N LEU A 18 4.82 17.25 32.30
CA LEU A 18 5.88 16.28 32.00
C LEU A 18 5.29 14.92 31.58
N ILE A 19 4.20 14.50 32.23
CA ILE A 19 3.45 13.30 31.85
C ILE A 19 2.84 13.46 30.46
N ALA A 20 2.15 14.57 30.20
CA ALA A 20 1.54 14.85 28.89
C ALA A 20 2.59 14.89 27.76
N ALA A 21 3.75 15.52 28.00
CA ALA A 21 4.86 15.55 27.07
C ALA A 21 5.44 14.15 26.81
N SER A 22 5.56 13.32 27.84
CA SER A 22 6.06 11.94 27.70
C SER A 22 5.11 11.07 26.89
N VAL A 23 3.80 11.19 27.12
CA VAL A 23 2.77 10.48 26.33
C VAL A 23 2.80 10.94 24.87
N ALA A 24 2.88 12.25 24.61
CA ALA A 24 2.97 12.79 23.26
C ALA A 24 4.22 12.27 22.53
N LEU A 25 5.39 12.27 23.18
CA LEU A 25 6.64 11.77 22.62
C LEU A 25 6.55 10.27 22.26
N LEU A 26 5.95 9.46 23.14
CA LEU A 26 5.74 8.03 22.89
C LEU A 26 4.83 7.79 21.69
N LEU A 27 3.74 8.55 21.56
CA LEU A 27 2.83 8.46 20.41
C LEU A 27 3.53 8.83 19.10
N THR A 28 4.37 9.87 19.11
CA THR A 28 5.18 10.25 17.95
C THR A 28 6.16 9.15 17.57
N ALA A 29 6.91 8.61 18.54
CA ALA A 29 7.87 7.54 18.29
C ALA A 29 7.20 6.27 17.74
N TRP A 30 6.04 5.91 18.30
CA TRP A 30 5.26 4.77 17.84
C TRP A 30 4.74 4.96 16.41
N GLY A 31 4.14 6.11 16.10
CA GLY A 31 3.60 6.38 14.75
C GLY A 31 4.70 6.46 13.68
N LEU A 32 5.90 6.92 14.04
CA LEU A 32 7.06 6.87 13.15
C LEU A 32 7.55 5.43 12.94
N ALA A 33 7.67 4.64 14.00
CA ALA A 33 8.11 3.25 13.90
C ALA A 33 7.16 2.39 13.06
N SER A 34 5.84 2.59 13.21
CA SER A 34 4.83 1.83 12.46
C SER A 34 4.75 2.18 10.97
N SER A 35 5.24 3.36 10.58
CA SER A 35 5.23 3.82 9.18
C SER A 35 6.47 3.43 8.38
N VAL A 36 7.52 2.90 9.03
CA VAL A 36 8.77 2.44 8.38
C VAL A 36 8.52 1.43 7.25
N PRO A 37 7.69 0.38 7.39
CA PRO A 37 7.46 -0.58 6.31
C PRO A 37 6.85 0.06 5.06
N GLN A 38 6.01 1.08 5.23
CA GLN A 38 5.42 1.81 4.11
C GLN A 38 6.41 2.76 3.44
N LEU A 39 7.29 3.38 4.21
CA LEU A 39 8.41 4.17 3.66
C LEU A 39 9.37 3.29 2.85
N LEU A 40 9.65 2.06 3.30
CA LEU A 40 10.45 1.10 2.56
C LEU A 40 9.77 0.66 1.26
N ARG A 41 8.44 0.45 1.28
CA ARG A 41 7.64 0.19 0.08
C ARG A 41 7.69 1.36 -0.91
N TRP A 42 7.55 2.58 -0.40
CA TRP A 42 7.59 3.79 -1.24
C TRP A 42 8.98 4.06 -1.81
N ALA A 43 10.04 3.71 -1.08
CA ALA A 43 11.43 3.74 -1.54
C ALA A 43 11.78 2.60 -2.53
N GLY A 44 10.83 1.72 -2.86
CA GLY A 44 11.03 0.61 -3.80
C GLY A 44 11.85 -0.55 -3.24
N LEU A 45 12.06 -0.63 -1.92
CA LEU A 45 12.91 -1.65 -1.28
C LEU A 45 12.17 -2.97 -1.01
N THR A 46 10.85 -2.99 -1.19
CA THR A 46 10.03 -4.20 -1.04
C THR A 46 9.10 -4.32 -2.24
N GLU A 47 9.40 -5.25 -3.14
CA GLU A 47 8.56 -5.53 -4.30
C GLU A 47 7.29 -6.26 -3.85
N THR A 48 6.13 -5.75 -4.27
CA THR A 48 4.88 -6.50 -4.25
C THR A 48 4.97 -7.58 -5.33
N ALA A 49 4.73 -8.84 -4.98
CA ALA A 49 4.71 -9.94 -5.95
C ALA A 49 3.78 -9.57 -7.14
N PRO A 50 4.11 -9.87 -8.40
CA PRO A 50 3.31 -9.48 -9.58
C PRO A 50 1.94 -10.20 -9.62
N PRO A 51 0.92 -9.65 -10.31
CA PRO A 51 -0.38 -10.31 -10.44
C PRO A 51 -0.22 -11.58 -11.28
N THR A 52 -0.69 -12.71 -10.77
CA THR A 52 -0.49 -14.01 -11.41
C THR A 52 -1.71 -14.50 -12.16
N GLY A 53 -2.91 -14.00 -11.85
CA GLY A 53 -4.16 -14.40 -12.54
C GLY A 53 -4.54 -15.88 -12.32
N GLY A 54 -3.96 -16.54 -11.32
CA GLY A 54 -4.18 -17.94 -11.01
C GLY A 54 -3.40 -18.93 -11.90
N THR A 55 -3.33 -20.18 -11.45
CA THR A 55 -2.59 -21.28 -12.11
C THR A 55 -3.53 -22.30 -12.76
N LEU A 56 -3.02 -23.12 -13.68
CA LEU A 56 -3.78 -24.22 -14.29
C LEU A 56 -4.32 -25.19 -13.23
N ARG A 57 -3.53 -25.43 -12.16
CA ARG A 57 -3.94 -26.27 -11.03
C ARG A 57 -5.15 -25.70 -10.30
N GLU A 58 -5.15 -24.39 -10.06
CA GLU A 58 -6.28 -23.69 -9.43
C GLU A 58 -7.54 -23.80 -10.29
N PHE A 59 -7.43 -23.57 -11.61
CA PHE A 59 -8.55 -23.74 -12.53
C PHE A 59 -9.15 -25.16 -12.46
N ILE A 60 -8.33 -26.20 -12.54
CA ILE A 60 -8.78 -27.60 -12.47
C ILE A 60 -9.46 -27.89 -11.12
N SER A 61 -8.98 -27.29 -10.03
CA SER A 61 -9.56 -27.48 -8.69
C SER A 61 -10.89 -26.77 -8.50
N GLU A 62 -11.06 -25.55 -9.05
CA GLU A 62 -12.27 -24.74 -8.91
C GLU A 62 -13.38 -25.18 -9.87
N ARG A 63 -13.04 -25.57 -11.10
CA ARG A 63 -14.00 -25.93 -12.17
C ARG A 63 -14.27 -27.43 -12.28
N ARG A 64 -14.18 -28.16 -11.16
CA ARG A 64 -14.38 -29.62 -10.98
C ARG A 64 -15.07 -30.25 -12.21
N ILE A 65 -14.29 -30.95 -13.04
CA ILE A 65 -14.65 -31.46 -14.37
C ILE A 65 -16.11 -31.92 -14.42
N THR A 66 -16.98 -31.03 -14.90
CA THR A 66 -18.36 -31.35 -15.25
C THR A 66 -18.62 -30.64 -16.55
N ASP A 67 -18.90 -31.43 -17.60
CA ASP A 67 -19.21 -30.93 -18.93
C ASP A 67 -20.41 -29.99 -18.86
N THR A 68 -20.17 -28.71 -19.13
CA THR A 68 -21.25 -27.76 -19.41
C THR A 68 -20.70 -26.74 -20.38
N THR A 69 -21.28 -26.80 -21.57
CA THR A 69 -21.09 -25.94 -22.73
C THR A 69 -21.32 -24.48 -22.34
N ALA A 70 -20.34 -23.61 -22.58
CA ALA A 70 -20.50 -22.16 -22.48
C ALA A 70 -20.51 -21.55 -23.89
N GLU A 71 -21.59 -20.84 -24.19
CA GLU A 71 -21.74 -20.04 -25.42
C GLU A 71 -20.73 -18.88 -25.40
N SER A 72 -19.95 -18.78 -26.47
CA SER A 72 -18.96 -17.71 -26.67
C SER A 72 -19.64 -16.48 -27.26
N GLN A 73 -19.54 -15.33 -26.58
CA GLN A 73 -19.89 -14.03 -27.15
C GLN A 73 -18.70 -13.46 -27.92
N ASP A 74 -18.89 -13.37 -29.23
CA ASP A 74 -17.96 -12.79 -30.19
C ASP A 74 -18.06 -11.24 -30.16
N THR A 75 -16.94 -10.56 -29.94
CA THR A 75 -16.81 -9.12 -30.23
C THR A 75 -15.46 -8.86 -30.90
N LEU A 76 -15.44 -9.11 -32.20
CA LEU A 76 -14.43 -8.61 -33.13
C LEU A 76 -14.40 -7.08 -33.08
N THR A 77 -13.31 -6.50 -32.57
CA THR A 77 -12.98 -5.09 -32.78
C THR A 77 -11.65 -4.98 -33.52
N ARG A 78 -11.66 -4.13 -34.54
CA ARG A 78 -10.76 -4.03 -35.68
C ARG A 78 -9.53 -3.14 -35.39
N ASP A 79 -8.41 -3.61 -35.93
CA ASP A 79 -7.16 -2.93 -36.32
C ASP A 79 -6.68 -1.71 -35.53
N MET A 80 -5.73 -1.96 -34.63
CA MET A 80 -4.52 -1.15 -34.55
C MET A 80 -3.34 -2.11 -34.70
N GLU A 81 -2.46 -1.84 -35.66
CA GLU A 81 -1.13 -2.44 -35.78
C GLU A 81 -0.31 -2.01 -34.55
N SER A 82 -0.59 -2.67 -33.44
CA SER A 82 -0.07 -2.36 -32.12
C SER A 82 1.13 -3.26 -31.88
N TYR A 83 2.19 -2.69 -31.32
CA TYR A 83 3.32 -3.45 -30.78
C TYR A 83 2.80 -4.64 -29.97
N VAL A 84 3.00 -5.85 -30.49
CA VAL A 84 2.54 -7.07 -29.82
C VAL A 84 3.59 -7.48 -28.81
N ASP A 85 3.16 -7.67 -27.56
CA ASP A 85 4.04 -8.16 -26.50
C ASP A 85 4.63 -9.53 -26.90
N PRO A 86 5.97 -9.69 -26.87
CA PRO A 86 6.62 -10.97 -27.16
C PRO A 86 6.08 -12.14 -26.34
N SER A 87 5.69 -11.89 -25.09
CA SER A 87 5.13 -12.87 -24.16
C SER A 87 3.76 -13.37 -24.64
N ILE A 88 2.93 -12.48 -25.16
CA ILE A 88 1.61 -12.82 -25.71
C ILE A 88 1.78 -13.66 -26.98
N ARG A 89 2.70 -13.28 -27.86
CA ARG A 89 3.01 -14.05 -29.08
C ARG A 89 3.51 -15.45 -28.75
N GLU A 90 4.42 -15.58 -27.79
CA GLU A 90 4.93 -16.87 -27.33
C GLU A 90 3.82 -17.73 -26.71
N ALA A 91 2.95 -17.14 -25.89
CA ALA A 91 1.82 -17.82 -25.28
C ALA A 91 0.83 -18.33 -26.33
N ALA A 92 0.45 -17.48 -27.30
CA ALA A 92 -0.45 -17.85 -28.39
C ALA A 92 0.08 -19.03 -29.20
N LYS A 93 1.38 -19.01 -29.54
CA LYS A 93 2.05 -20.12 -30.23
C LYS A 93 2.03 -21.41 -29.39
N ALA A 94 2.31 -21.32 -28.09
CA ALA A 94 2.32 -22.48 -27.20
C ALA A 94 0.92 -23.10 -27.06
N ILE A 95 -0.12 -22.27 -26.92
CA ILE A 95 -1.51 -22.72 -26.81
C ILE A 95 -1.98 -23.39 -28.10
N VAL A 96 -1.73 -22.79 -29.27
CA VAL A 96 -2.10 -23.41 -30.56
C VAL A 96 -1.33 -24.71 -30.79
N THR A 97 -0.06 -24.76 -30.40
CA THR A 97 0.74 -26.00 -30.44
C THR A 97 0.13 -27.08 -29.54
N TYR A 98 -0.33 -26.70 -28.34
CA TYR A 98 -1.01 -27.61 -27.42
C TYR A 98 -2.33 -28.15 -27.99
N LEU A 99 -3.13 -27.29 -28.63
CA LEU A 99 -4.38 -27.70 -29.26
C LEU A 99 -4.15 -28.62 -30.47
N GLY A 100 -3.11 -28.34 -31.26
CA GLY A 100 -2.76 -29.13 -32.44
C GLY A 100 -3.96 -29.25 -33.40
N LYS A 101 -4.28 -30.48 -33.83
CA LYS A 101 -5.43 -30.74 -34.71
C LYS A 101 -6.81 -30.65 -34.01
N ARG A 102 -6.85 -30.42 -32.70
CA ARG A 102 -8.10 -30.38 -31.91
C ARG A 102 -8.74 -28.99 -31.89
N GLY A 103 -8.02 -27.96 -32.33
CA GLY A 103 -8.52 -26.60 -32.37
C GLY A 103 -8.60 -26.07 -33.80
N THR A 104 -9.44 -25.06 -33.99
CA THR A 104 -9.52 -24.29 -35.24
C THR A 104 -8.86 -22.92 -35.13
N LEU A 105 -8.59 -22.45 -33.89
CA LEU A 105 -7.87 -21.21 -33.59
C LEU A 105 -6.48 -21.16 -34.21
N THR A 106 -6.21 -20.07 -34.93
CA THR A 106 -4.86 -19.74 -35.40
C THR A 106 -4.07 -18.97 -34.34
N ALA A 107 -2.74 -19.03 -34.41
CA ALA A 107 -1.88 -18.29 -33.50
C ALA A 107 -2.10 -16.77 -33.64
N ALA A 108 -2.40 -16.29 -34.84
CA ALA A 108 -2.67 -14.88 -35.10
C ALA A 108 -3.99 -14.41 -34.47
N ASP A 109 -5.05 -15.23 -34.55
CA ASP A 109 -6.34 -14.87 -33.95
C ASP A 109 -6.25 -14.83 -32.42
N LEU A 110 -5.55 -15.80 -31.84
CA LEU A 110 -5.31 -15.85 -30.41
C LEU A 110 -4.40 -14.71 -29.93
N GLU A 111 -3.34 -14.40 -30.67
CA GLU A 111 -2.46 -13.24 -30.40
C GLU A 111 -3.25 -11.93 -30.41
N ARG A 112 -4.10 -11.70 -31.42
CA ARG A 112 -4.97 -10.52 -31.47
C ARG A 112 -5.94 -10.44 -30.29
N SER A 113 -6.59 -11.55 -29.94
CA SER A 113 -7.53 -11.61 -28.83
C SER A 113 -6.85 -11.30 -27.49
N LEU A 114 -5.72 -11.95 -27.20
CA LEU A 114 -4.96 -11.72 -25.98
C LEU A 114 -4.37 -10.31 -25.90
N GLN A 115 -3.87 -9.78 -27.02
CA GLN A 115 -3.39 -8.40 -27.08
C GLN A 115 -4.53 -7.40 -26.88
N ALA A 116 -5.72 -7.66 -27.42
CA ALA A 116 -6.89 -6.82 -27.18
C ALA A 116 -7.27 -6.78 -25.69
N GLU A 117 -7.17 -7.90 -24.98
CA GLU A 117 -7.38 -7.94 -23.53
C GLU A 117 -6.26 -7.24 -22.75
N ALA A 118 -5.00 -7.43 -23.14
CA ALA A 118 -3.86 -6.72 -22.54
C ALA A 118 -4.01 -5.20 -22.68
N ASN A 119 -4.46 -4.73 -23.85
CA ASN A 119 -4.69 -3.31 -24.14
C ASN A 119 -5.83 -2.70 -23.30
N ARG A 120 -6.76 -3.52 -22.79
CA ARG A 120 -7.82 -3.07 -21.86
C ARG A 120 -7.30 -2.88 -20.42
N LEU A 121 -6.06 -3.29 -20.14
CA LEU A 121 -5.41 -3.22 -18.83
C LEU A 121 -4.23 -2.22 -18.86
N PRO A 122 -4.50 -0.90 -18.85
CA PRO A 122 -3.46 0.11 -18.95
C PRO A 122 -2.47 0.01 -17.78
N GLY A 123 -1.17 -0.03 -18.07
CA GLY A 123 -0.09 -0.16 -17.08
C GLY A 123 0.23 -1.60 -16.66
N GLU A 124 -0.66 -2.56 -16.91
CA GLU A 124 -0.53 -3.96 -16.47
C GLU A 124 -0.46 -4.96 -17.64
N ALA A 125 -0.45 -4.47 -18.88
CA ALA A 125 -0.42 -5.27 -20.10
C ALA A 125 0.76 -6.28 -20.13
N LEU A 126 1.95 -5.85 -19.68
CA LEU A 126 3.15 -6.71 -19.61
C LEU A 126 2.97 -7.83 -18.57
N ALA A 127 2.44 -7.49 -17.38
CA ALA A 127 2.21 -8.46 -16.33
C ALA A 127 1.14 -9.49 -16.75
N TYR A 128 0.10 -9.04 -17.44
CA TYR A 128 -0.90 -9.93 -18.05
C TYR A 128 -0.26 -10.85 -19.10
N GLY A 129 0.56 -10.31 -20.01
CA GLY A 129 1.27 -11.10 -21.02
C GLY A 129 2.18 -12.18 -20.41
N GLN A 130 2.88 -11.86 -19.32
CA GLN A 130 3.68 -12.83 -18.56
C GLN A 130 2.82 -13.90 -17.87
N GLY A 131 1.68 -13.51 -17.28
CA GLY A 131 0.72 -14.44 -16.67
C GLY A 131 0.19 -15.45 -17.68
N VAL A 132 -0.25 -14.97 -18.85
CA VAL A 132 -0.75 -15.82 -19.93
C VAL A 132 0.36 -16.72 -20.49
N LYS A 133 1.60 -16.24 -20.59
CA LYS A 133 2.76 -17.06 -20.97
C LYS A 133 3.03 -18.17 -19.96
N SER A 134 3.00 -17.87 -18.66
CA SER A 134 3.17 -18.87 -17.60
C SER A 134 2.08 -19.94 -17.70
N LEU A 135 0.83 -19.52 -17.87
CA LEU A 135 -0.32 -20.41 -18.04
C LEU A 135 -0.18 -21.30 -19.28
N ALA A 136 0.27 -20.74 -20.41
CA ALA A 136 0.52 -21.48 -21.63
C ALA A 136 1.63 -22.53 -21.46
N MET A 137 2.68 -22.22 -20.71
CA MET A 137 3.74 -23.17 -20.36
C MET A 137 3.25 -24.27 -19.43
N GLU A 138 2.43 -23.95 -18.44
CA GLU A 138 1.77 -24.94 -17.57
C GLU A 138 0.87 -25.88 -18.39
N LEU A 139 0.11 -25.33 -19.33
CA LEU A 139 -0.73 -26.09 -20.23
C LEU A 139 0.11 -27.03 -21.12
N ALA A 140 1.19 -26.53 -21.70
CA ALA A 140 2.11 -27.34 -22.50
C ALA A 140 2.80 -28.46 -21.70
N ALA A 141 3.12 -28.20 -20.44
CA ALA A 141 3.73 -29.18 -19.54
C ALA A 141 2.72 -30.13 -18.87
N SER A 142 1.42 -29.86 -19.01
CA SER A 142 0.37 -30.65 -18.36
C SER A 142 0.37 -32.11 -18.83
N LYS A 143 0.27 -33.03 -17.88
CA LYS A 143 0.17 -34.47 -18.14
C LYS A 143 -1.27 -34.93 -17.92
N GLY A 144 -1.84 -35.68 -18.87
CA GLY A 144 -3.19 -36.22 -18.75
C GLY A 144 -4.01 -36.12 -20.03
N ARG A 145 -5.33 -36.16 -19.89
CA ARG A 145 -6.25 -35.95 -21.01
C ARG A 145 -6.19 -34.48 -21.43
N PRO A 146 -5.83 -34.17 -22.69
CA PRO A 146 -5.72 -32.79 -23.14
C PRO A 146 -7.07 -32.10 -23.09
N LEU A 147 -7.06 -30.81 -22.71
CA LEU A 147 -8.24 -29.95 -22.73
C LEU A 147 -8.72 -29.75 -24.17
N THR A 148 -10.04 -29.61 -24.34
CA THR A 148 -10.65 -29.21 -25.60
C THR A 148 -10.42 -27.72 -25.85
N GLU A 149 -10.55 -27.28 -27.10
CA GLU A 149 -10.45 -25.86 -27.48
C GLU A 149 -11.35 -24.96 -26.63
N MET A 150 -12.63 -25.33 -26.47
CA MET A 150 -13.58 -24.62 -25.62
C MET A 150 -13.08 -24.47 -24.17
N ARG A 151 -12.49 -25.52 -23.59
CA ARG A 151 -11.96 -25.46 -22.21
C ARG A 151 -10.70 -24.60 -22.09
N VAL A 152 -9.89 -24.55 -23.14
CA VAL A 152 -8.75 -23.63 -23.18
C VAL A 152 -9.22 -22.18 -23.25
N LEU A 153 -10.27 -21.88 -24.02
CA LEU A 153 -10.87 -20.55 -24.02
C LEU A 153 -11.49 -20.18 -22.66
N GLU A 154 -12.21 -21.10 -22.01
CA GLU A 154 -12.71 -20.91 -20.65
C GLU A 154 -11.58 -20.68 -19.63
N LEU A 155 -10.46 -21.40 -19.77
CA LEU A 155 -9.28 -21.21 -18.93
C LEU A 155 -8.69 -19.81 -19.10
N LEU A 156 -8.58 -19.32 -20.34
CA LEU A 156 -8.09 -17.97 -20.63
C LEU A 156 -9.04 -16.89 -20.09
N GLN A 157 -10.35 -17.10 -20.21
CA GLN A 157 -11.35 -16.20 -19.64
C GLN A 157 -11.27 -16.20 -18.10
N TRP A 158 -11.20 -17.36 -17.47
CA TRP A 158 -11.05 -17.47 -16.02
C TRP A 158 -9.78 -16.77 -15.52
N HIS A 159 -8.66 -16.97 -16.23
CA HIS A 159 -7.39 -16.32 -15.91
C HIS A 159 -7.53 -14.79 -15.98
N ARG A 160 -8.18 -14.26 -17.02
CA ARG A 160 -8.47 -12.83 -17.14
C ARG A 160 -9.30 -12.32 -15.97
N GLU A 161 -10.41 -12.99 -15.63
CA GLU A 161 -11.28 -12.60 -14.52
C GLU A 161 -10.52 -12.56 -13.19
N ARG A 162 -9.70 -13.58 -12.94
CA ARG A 162 -8.85 -13.70 -11.76
C ARG A 162 -7.78 -12.60 -11.72
N PHE A 163 -7.13 -12.33 -12.86
CA PHE A 163 -6.13 -11.29 -12.98
C PHE A 163 -6.70 -9.90 -12.67
N VAL A 164 -7.89 -9.59 -13.20
CA VAL A 164 -8.61 -8.33 -12.90
C VAL A 164 -9.00 -8.26 -11.42
N ALA A 165 -9.48 -9.37 -10.84
CA ALA A 165 -9.80 -9.41 -9.42
C ALA A 165 -8.56 -9.20 -8.53
N ASP A 166 -7.42 -9.80 -8.90
CA ASP A 166 -6.14 -9.62 -8.20
C ASP A 166 -5.65 -8.17 -8.29
N LEU A 167 -5.76 -7.54 -9.45
CA LEU A 167 -5.45 -6.12 -9.64
C LEU A 167 -6.33 -5.24 -8.75
N ALA A 168 -7.65 -5.46 -8.75
CA ALA A 168 -8.57 -4.71 -7.91
C ALA A 168 -8.25 -4.89 -6.42
N ALA A 169 -7.93 -6.12 -5.99
CA ALA A 169 -7.54 -6.41 -4.61
C ALA A 169 -6.21 -5.74 -4.22
N ARG A 170 -5.25 -5.63 -5.14
CA ARG A 170 -4.00 -4.90 -4.91
C ARG A 170 -4.25 -3.41 -4.76
N GLN A 171 -5.01 -2.81 -5.67
CA GLN A 171 -5.37 -1.40 -5.58
C GLN A 171 -6.12 -1.10 -4.26
N ALA A 172 -7.02 -1.98 -3.85
CA ALA A 172 -7.69 -1.87 -2.55
C ALA A 172 -6.70 -1.95 -1.36
N ARG A 173 -5.73 -2.88 -1.40
CA ARG A 173 -4.71 -3.00 -0.35
C ARG A 173 -3.75 -1.81 -0.34
N GLU A 174 -3.38 -1.27 -1.49
CA GLU A 174 -2.52 -0.11 -1.61
C GLU A 174 -3.22 1.16 -1.13
N THR A 175 -4.49 1.36 -1.49
CA THR A 175 -5.30 2.47 -0.99
C THR A 175 -5.51 2.38 0.52
N GLU A 176 -5.83 1.20 1.06
CA GLU A 176 -5.96 1.01 2.51
C GLU A 176 -4.63 1.24 3.24
N ALA A 177 -3.52 0.73 2.68
CA ALA A 177 -2.19 0.97 3.22
C ALA A 177 -1.87 2.47 3.22
N ASN A 178 -2.06 3.17 2.10
CA ASN A 178 -1.80 4.60 2.00
C ASN A 178 -2.69 5.40 2.96
N ALA A 179 -3.96 5.04 3.13
CA ALA A 179 -4.83 5.68 4.10
C ALA A 179 -4.31 5.49 5.54
N LYS A 180 -3.93 4.26 5.91
CA LYS A 180 -3.33 3.97 7.23
C LYS A 180 -2.02 4.73 7.45
N PHE A 181 -1.18 4.83 6.42
CA PHE A 181 0.06 5.61 6.45
C PHE A 181 -0.22 7.07 6.81
N TRP A 182 -1.10 7.73 6.05
CA TRP A 182 -1.43 9.15 6.27
C TRP A 182 -2.06 9.41 7.62
N ILE A 183 -2.93 8.51 8.10
CA ILE A 183 -3.50 8.60 9.46
C ILE A 183 -2.39 8.55 10.51
N GLN A 184 -1.46 7.60 10.39
CA GLN A 184 -0.35 7.44 11.35
C GLN A 184 0.62 8.63 11.32
N VAL A 185 0.99 9.10 10.13
CA VAL A 185 1.87 10.28 9.96
C VAL A 185 1.20 11.53 10.53
N THR A 186 -0.10 11.72 10.25
CA THR A 186 -0.86 12.87 10.77
C THR A 186 -0.96 12.83 12.28
N LEU A 187 -1.24 11.66 12.86
CA LEU A 187 -1.30 11.48 14.32
C LEU A 187 0.07 11.74 14.96
N ALA A 188 1.14 11.20 14.40
CA ALA A 188 2.50 11.42 14.89
C ALA A 188 2.91 12.90 14.80
N GLY A 189 2.56 13.57 13.69
CA GLY A 189 2.79 15.00 13.48
C GLY A 189 2.01 15.88 14.45
N ALA A 190 0.72 15.57 14.69
CA ALA A 190 -0.10 16.27 15.68
C ALA A 190 0.43 16.09 17.11
N ALA A 191 0.83 14.87 17.48
CA ALA A 191 1.44 14.58 18.77
C ALA A 191 2.78 15.32 18.94
N PHE A 192 3.59 15.40 17.88
CA PHE A 192 4.85 16.14 17.89
C PHE A 192 4.65 17.65 18.04
N LEU A 193 3.72 18.24 17.28
CA LEU A 193 3.34 19.65 17.42
C LEU A 193 2.82 19.96 18.82
N GLY A 194 1.99 19.07 19.39
CA GLY A 194 1.52 19.17 20.75
C GLY A 194 2.67 19.14 21.76
N PHE A 195 3.63 18.22 21.60
CA PHE A 195 4.83 18.16 22.42
C PHE A 195 5.65 19.45 22.35
N VAL A 196 5.91 19.98 21.14
CA VAL A 196 6.66 21.23 20.95
C VAL A 196 5.94 22.40 21.61
N LEU A 197 4.61 22.50 21.47
CA LEU A 197 3.80 23.53 22.12
C LEU A 197 3.90 23.45 23.64
N ILE A 198 3.81 22.24 24.21
CA ILE A 198 3.94 22.01 25.66
C ILE A 198 5.32 22.46 26.15
N VAL A 199 6.39 22.08 25.45
CA VAL A 199 7.76 22.50 25.78
C VAL A 199 7.90 24.03 25.68
N PHE A 200 7.32 24.65 24.66
CA PHE A 200 7.35 26.09 24.47
C PHE A 200 6.64 26.84 25.61
N VAL A 201 5.43 26.42 25.98
CA VAL A 201 4.70 26.97 27.14
C VAL A 201 5.52 26.81 28.42
N PHE A 202 6.14 25.65 28.61
CA PHE A 202 6.98 25.39 29.77
C PHE A 202 8.20 26.34 29.84
N LEU A 203 8.88 26.57 28.71
CA LEU A 203 9.97 27.52 28.61
C LEU A 203 9.49 28.94 28.90
N PHE A 204 8.34 29.35 28.36
CA PHE A 204 7.77 30.68 28.59
C PHE A 204 7.47 30.92 30.07
N VAL A 205 6.79 29.97 30.75
CA VAL A 205 6.54 30.03 32.20
C VAL A 205 7.84 30.08 33.00
N LYS A 206 8.87 29.32 32.59
CA LYS A 206 10.18 29.32 33.25
C LYS A 206 10.91 30.65 33.09
N ILE A 207 10.88 31.25 31.90
CA ILE A 207 11.49 32.56 31.60
C ILE A 207 10.76 33.65 32.37
N GLU A 208 9.43 33.68 32.35
CA GLU A 208 8.62 34.65 33.08
C GLU A 208 8.93 34.61 34.59
N ARG A 209 8.99 33.40 35.17
CA ARG A 209 9.37 33.23 36.58
C ARG A 209 10.79 33.71 36.86
N SER A 210 11.74 33.40 35.96
CA SER A 210 13.14 33.82 36.12
C SER A 210 13.28 35.35 36.04
N LEU A 211 12.52 36.01 35.16
CA LEU A 211 12.48 37.47 35.05
C LEU A 211 11.83 38.12 36.29
N ARG A 212 10.75 37.57 36.83
CA ARG A 212 10.13 38.04 38.09
C ARG A 212 11.09 37.93 39.28
N LEU A 213 11.89 36.86 39.34
CA LEU A 213 12.91 36.67 40.38
C LEU A 213 14.05 37.69 40.26
N ILE A 214 14.49 38.03 39.04
CA ILE A 214 15.52 39.05 38.81
C ILE A 214 14.99 40.45 39.18
N GLY A 215 13.73 40.77 38.84
CA GLY A 215 13.10 42.04 39.18
C GLY A 215 12.97 42.27 40.69
N THR A 216 12.58 41.24 41.44
CA THR A 216 12.46 41.32 42.90
C THR A 216 13.82 41.37 43.62
N ALA A 217 14.84 40.68 43.09
CA ALA A 217 16.21 40.74 43.63
C ALA A 217 16.87 42.11 43.45
N ARG A 218 16.62 42.82 42.32
CA ARG A 218 17.12 44.19 42.12
C ARG A 218 16.48 45.22 43.04
N VAL A 219 15.19 45.11 43.32
CA VAL A 219 14.49 46.03 44.23
C VAL A 219 15.02 45.88 45.66
N LYS A 220 15.31 44.64 46.09
CA LYS A 220 15.83 44.37 47.44
C LYS A 220 17.30 44.77 47.64
N ALA A 221 18.08 44.84 46.56
CA ALA A 221 19.47 45.31 46.59
C ALA A 221 19.60 46.85 46.54
N GLY A 222 18.48 47.56 46.34
CA GLY A 222 18.42 49.02 46.24
C GLY A 222 17.91 49.72 47.51
N GLU A 223 17.61 49.00 48.60
CA GLU A 223 17.31 49.64 49.89
C GLU A 223 18.63 50.12 50.53
N PRO A 224 18.87 51.44 50.64
CA PRO A 224 20.00 51.93 51.41
C PRO A 224 19.79 51.55 52.87
N THR A 225 20.77 50.85 53.45
CA THR A 225 20.89 50.64 54.90
C THR A 225 20.99 52.01 55.56
N GLU A 226 19.85 52.54 56.01
CA GLU A 226 19.75 53.71 56.87
C GLU A 226 20.34 53.30 58.23
N HIS A 227 21.65 53.42 58.35
CA HIS A 227 22.35 53.28 59.62
C HIS A 227 21.99 54.48 60.48
N ALA A 228 21.18 54.20 61.49
CA ALA A 228 20.91 55.03 62.65
C ALA A 228 22.20 55.64 63.22
N ALA A 229 22.17 56.95 63.44
CA ALA A 229 23.03 57.67 64.38
C ALA A 229 22.13 58.33 65.43
#